data_AF-A0A1V5X6P9-F1
#
_entry.id   AF-A0A1V5X6P9-F1
#
_cell.length_a   1.000
_cell.length_b   1.000
_cell.length_c   1.000
_cell.angle_alpha   90.00
_cell.angle_beta   90.00
_cell.angle_gamma   90.00
#
_symmetry.space_group_name_H-M   'P 1'
#
loop_
_entity.id
_entity.type
_entity.pdbx_description
1 polymer ?
#
loop_
_entity_poly.entity_id
_entity_poly.type
_entity_poly.pdbx_seq_one_letter_code
_entity_poly.pdbx_strand_id
1 'polypeptide(L)'
;MTRLPHLSDNAQQERTDQGQCWWFGVNNGKHGHIRLMDIRPFMLGQEPEFAWPIGNSKPKGLYTHMKEGDRVLFWTGHGDEPEWGFIGTATISALHHDRIIFGRARRFSTALTPYPKKYPHETDVIRSLERIFGRDYPPLGDVMRAVFGTRRRHPITVHPIGENAFEEVMKLAQAPPNAR
;
A
#
# COMPACT_ATOMS: atom_id res chain seq x y z
N MET A 1 -12.65 -36.55 -36.52
CA MET A 1 -13.16 -35.29 -35.94
C MET A 1 -12.63 -35.18 -34.52
N THR A 2 -11.53 -34.46 -34.35
CA THR A 2 -10.83 -34.35 -33.06
C THR A 2 -11.40 -33.15 -32.30
N ARG A 3 -12.04 -33.39 -31.15
CA ARG A 3 -12.49 -32.31 -30.25
C ARG A 3 -11.26 -31.67 -29.61
N LEU A 4 -11.10 -30.36 -29.79
CA LEU A 4 -10.14 -29.53 -29.08
C LEU A 4 -10.57 -29.45 -27.60
N PRO A 5 -9.63 -29.56 -26.64
CA PRO A 5 -9.94 -29.34 -25.23
C PRO A 5 -10.18 -27.86 -24.95
N HIS A 6 -11.24 -27.58 -24.20
CA HIS A 6 -11.62 -26.26 -23.69
C HIS A 6 -10.50 -25.72 -22.78
N LEU A 7 -9.73 -24.74 -23.25
CA LEU A 7 -8.73 -23.97 -22.49
C LEU A 7 -9.36 -22.81 -21.70
N SER A 8 -10.59 -22.96 -21.21
CA SER A 8 -11.41 -21.81 -20.78
C SER A 8 -11.62 -21.69 -19.27
N ASP A 9 -11.55 -22.80 -18.52
CA ASP A 9 -12.01 -22.79 -17.12
C ASP A 9 -10.87 -22.59 -16.11
N ASN A 10 -9.69 -23.19 -16.34
CA ASN A 10 -8.56 -23.08 -15.39
C ASN A 10 -7.98 -21.66 -15.26
N ALA A 11 -7.91 -20.90 -16.36
CA ALA A 11 -7.36 -19.53 -16.33
C ALA A 11 -8.31 -18.50 -15.69
N GLN A 12 -9.61 -18.80 -15.63
CA GLN A 12 -10.60 -18.00 -14.89
C GLN A 12 -10.65 -18.39 -13.40
N GLN A 13 -10.37 -19.66 -13.09
CA GLN A 13 -10.26 -20.15 -11.71
C GLN A 13 -8.99 -19.64 -11.00
N GLU A 14 -7.85 -19.55 -11.70
CA GLU A 14 -6.62 -18.97 -11.13
C GLU A 14 -6.70 -17.45 -10.86
N ARG A 15 -7.56 -16.72 -11.59
CA ARG A 15 -7.78 -15.28 -11.35
C ARG A 15 -8.72 -15.00 -10.18
N THR A 16 -9.54 -15.97 -9.77
CA THR A 16 -10.50 -15.81 -8.67
C THR A 16 -9.90 -16.07 -7.29
N ASP A 17 -8.69 -16.64 -7.22
CA ASP A 17 -7.91 -16.84 -5.99
C ASP A 17 -6.93 -15.70 -5.66
N GLN A 18 -6.85 -14.65 -6.49
CA GLN A 18 -6.04 -13.48 -6.14
C GLN A 18 -6.75 -12.68 -5.03
N GLY A 19 -6.14 -12.68 -3.83
CA GLY A 19 -6.59 -11.90 -2.69
C GLY A 19 -6.69 -10.41 -3.00
N GLN A 20 -7.53 -9.70 -2.25
CA GLN A 20 -7.72 -8.25 -2.40
C GLN A 20 -6.43 -7.50 -2.05
N CYS A 21 -6.32 -6.28 -2.58
CA CYS A 21 -5.20 -5.40 -2.31
C CYS A 21 -5.61 -4.29 -1.34
N TRP A 22 -4.71 -3.95 -0.42
CA TRP A 22 -4.99 -3.00 0.66
C TRP A 22 -3.88 -1.97 0.80
N TRP A 23 -4.28 -0.75 1.13
CA TRP A 23 -3.42 0.33 1.59
C TRP A 23 -3.28 0.27 3.10
N PHE A 24 -2.06 0.35 3.61
CA PHE A 24 -1.77 0.51 5.03
C PHE A 24 -0.85 1.70 5.28
N GLY A 25 -1.41 2.73 5.91
CA GLY A 25 -0.71 3.94 6.33
C GLY A 25 0.02 3.72 7.64
N VAL A 26 1.33 3.86 7.64
CA VAL A 26 2.18 3.87 8.84
C VAL A 26 2.52 5.31 9.20
N ASN A 27 2.61 5.57 10.50
CA ASN A 27 2.92 6.88 11.00
C ASN A 27 4.42 7.15 10.92
N ASN A 28 4.78 8.31 10.38
CA ASN A 28 6.18 8.70 10.18
C ASN A 28 6.74 9.64 11.27
N GLY A 29 6.04 9.79 12.39
CA GLY A 29 6.42 10.70 13.48
C GLY A 29 6.37 10.03 14.86
N LYS A 30 6.53 10.84 15.90
CA LYS A 30 6.66 10.38 17.30
C LYS A 30 5.42 9.72 17.89
N HIS A 31 4.25 10.01 17.35
CA HIS A 31 2.96 9.53 17.89
C HIS A 31 2.11 8.93 16.77
N GLY A 32 1.55 7.74 16.99
CA GLY A 32 0.68 7.08 16.04
C GLY A 32 0.35 5.65 16.46
N HIS A 33 -0.68 5.08 15.84
CA HIS A 33 -1.12 3.71 16.11
C HIS A 33 -0.06 2.67 15.75
N ILE A 34 0.54 2.80 14.55
CA ILE A 34 1.70 2.03 14.11
C ILE A 34 2.72 2.99 13.55
N ARG A 35 3.96 2.94 14.05
CA ARG A 35 5.04 3.82 13.58
C ARG A 35 5.93 3.08 12.60
N LEU A 36 6.56 3.86 11.72
CA LEU A 36 7.52 3.32 10.75
C LEU A 36 8.64 2.53 11.45
N MET A 37 9.14 2.99 12.60
CA MET A 37 10.17 2.29 13.35
C MET A 37 9.72 0.91 13.86
N ASP A 38 8.43 0.74 14.16
CA ASP A 38 7.91 -0.52 14.71
C ASP A 38 7.81 -1.59 13.60
N ILE A 39 7.45 -1.21 12.38
CA ILE A 39 7.34 -2.13 11.23
C ILE A 39 8.66 -2.31 10.46
N ARG A 40 9.66 -1.43 10.68
CA ARG A 40 10.92 -1.42 9.93
C ARG A 40 11.69 -2.75 10.01
N PRO A 41 11.84 -3.43 11.16
CA PRO A 41 12.53 -4.72 11.22
C PRO A 41 11.91 -5.76 10.30
N PHE A 42 10.58 -5.87 10.29
CA PHE A 42 9.83 -6.73 9.37
C PHE A 42 10.07 -6.35 7.91
N MET A 43 9.99 -5.06 7.56
CA MET A 43 10.24 -4.60 6.18
C MET A 43 11.69 -4.88 5.72
N LEU A 44 12.65 -4.90 6.64
CA LEU A 44 14.05 -5.23 6.37
C LEU A 44 14.32 -6.75 6.35
N GLY A 45 13.32 -7.59 6.60
CA GLY A 45 13.47 -9.04 6.68
C GLY A 45 14.20 -9.51 7.95
N GLN A 46 14.35 -8.65 8.96
CA GLN A 46 14.93 -9.01 10.25
C GLN A 46 13.94 -9.77 11.12
N GLU A 47 12.65 -9.49 10.93
CA GLU A 47 11.53 -10.23 11.52
C GLU A 47 10.72 -10.88 10.39
N PRO A 48 10.33 -12.16 10.52
CA PRO A 48 9.61 -12.88 9.46
C PRO A 48 8.14 -12.43 9.35
N GLU A 49 7.60 -11.88 10.44
CA GLU A 49 6.21 -11.50 10.58
C GLU A 49 6.07 -10.19 11.35
N PHE A 50 4.96 -9.49 11.12
CA PHE A 50 4.57 -8.32 11.90
C PHE A 50 3.12 -8.41 12.33
N ALA A 51 2.86 -8.25 13.63
CA ALA A 51 1.52 -8.18 14.17
C ALA A 51 0.98 -6.75 14.12
N TRP A 52 0.06 -6.49 13.19
CA TRP A 52 -0.66 -5.23 13.10
C TRP A 52 -1.89 -5.24 14.02
N PRO A 53 -1.88 -4.51 15.15
CA PRO A 53 -3.03 -4.45 16.04
C PRO A 53 -4.21 -3.78 15.34
N ILE A 54 -5.37 -4.43 15.40
CA ILE A 54 -6.67 -3.85 15.04
C ILE A 54 -7.05 -2.93 16.19
N GLY A 55 -6.50 -1.71 16.16
CA GLY A 55 -6.71 -0.73 17.22
C GLY A 55 -8.15 -0.25 17.32
N ASN A 56 -8.38 0.71 18.22
CA ASN A 56 -9.64 1.45 18.27
C ASN A 56 -9.82 2.46 17.11
N SER A 57 -8.81 2.58 16.25
CA SER A 57 -8.75 3.52 15.13
C SER A 57 -9.68 3.10 13.98
N LYS A 58 -10.36 4.11 13.40
CA LYS A 58 -11.19 3.92 12.21
C LYS A 58 -10.29 3.80 10.96
N PRO A 59 -10.68 2.98 9.97
CA PRO A 59 -11.96 2.25 9.89
C PRO A 59 -11.86 0.77 10.34
N LYS A 60 -12.42 0.45 11.52
CA LYS A 60 -12.47 -0.93 12.04
C LYS A 60 -13.18 -1.93 11.11
N GLY A 61 -14.25 -1.49 10.45
CA GLY A 61 -15.06 -2.36 9.59
C GLY A 61 -14.34 -2.81 8.32
N LEU A 62 -13.20 -2.21 7.94
CA LEU A 62 -12.46 -2.70 6.77
C LEU A 62 -11.68 -3.98 7.06
N TYR A 63 -11.23 -4.17 8.30
CA TYR A 63 -10.46 -5.35 8.68
C TYR A 63 -11.30 -6.64 8.57
N THR A 64 -12.63 -6.58 8.70
CA THR A 64 -13.51 -7.75 8.59
C THR A 64 -13.68 -8.25 7.15
N HIS A 65 -13.21 -7.48 6.16
CA HIS A 65 -13.23 -7.88 4.75
C HIS A 65 -11.91 -8.47 4.27
N MET A 66 -10.88 -8.44 5.12
CA MET A 66 -9.57 -8.98 4.81
C MET A 66 -9.53 -10.49 5.00
N LYS A 67 -8.68 -11.16 4.24
CA LYS A 67 -8.45 -12.60 4.34
C LYS A 67 -6.97 -12.95 4.15
N GLU A 68 -6.59 -14.16 4.54
CA GLU A 68 -5.27 -14.70 4.24
C GLU A 68 -5.02 -14.69 2.73
N GLY A 69 -3.79 -14.35 2.33
CA GLY A 69 -3.41 -14.18 0.93
C GLY A 69 -3.69 -12.81 0.34
N ASP A 70 -4.45 -11.94 1.02
CA ASP A 70 -4.58 -10.54 0.61
C ASP A 70 -3.21 -9.83 0.65
N ARG A 71 -3.03 -8.89 -0.28
CA ARG A 71 -1.77 -8.15 -0.45
C ARG A 71 -1.87 -6.74 0.07
N VAL A 72 -0.75 -6.23 0.55
CA VAL A 72 -0.70 -4.96 1.26
C VAL A 72 0.36 -4.05 0.67
N LEU A 73 0.05 -2.77 0.47
CA LEU A 73 0.97 -1.68 0.18
C LEU A 73 1.13 -0.82 1.42
N PHE A 74 2.36 -0.69 1.91
CA PHE A 74 2.67 0.20 3.03
C PHE A 74 3.04 1.59 2.53
N TRP A 75 2.38 2.58 3.12
CA TRP A 75 2.61 3.99 2.87
C TRP A 75 2.99 4.70 4.15
N THR A 76 3.99 5.56 4.10
CA THR A 76 4.33 6.45 5.20
C THR A 76 4.24 7.91 4.77
N GLY A 77 3.51 8.71 5.54
CA GLY A 77 3.28 10.13 5.23
C GLY A 77 4.53 10.99 5.47
N HIS A 78 4.34 12.31 5.38
CA HIS A 78 5.34 13.25 5.89
C HIS A 78 5.52 13.05 7.41
N GLY A 79 6.77 13.09 7.86
CA GLY A 79 7.12 13.04 9.28
C GLY A 79 8.62 13.17 9.50
N ASP A 80 9.07 12.68 10.64
CA ASP A 80 10.41 12.88 11.19
C ASP A 80 11.46 12.01 10.49
N GLU A 81 11.12 10.77 10.10
CA GLU A 81 12.07 9.87 9.44
C GLU A 81 12.28 10.25 7.96
N PRO A 82 13.46 10.02 7.39
CA PRO A 82 13.77 10.40 6.00
C PRO A 82 12.90 9.68 4.96
N GLU A 83 12.51 8.42 5.23
CA GLU A 83 11.68 7.62 4.33
C GLU A 83 10.25 8.16 4.27
N TRP A 84 9.70 8.40 3.08
CA TRP A 84 8.31 8.79 2.88
C TRP A 84 7.74 8.36 1.52
N GLY A 85 6.44 8.14 1.46
CA GLY A 85 5.74 7.55 0.31
C GLY A 85 5.51 6.05 0.49
N PHE A 86 5.49 5.28 -0.60
CA PHE A 86 5.37 3.83 -0.48
C PHE A 86 6.71 3.18 -0.12
N ILE A 87 6.71 2.32 0.90
CA ILE A 87 7.94 1.72 1.45
C ILE A 87 8.09 0.24 1.11
N GLY A 88 6.99 -0.42 0.74
CA GLY A 88 7.01 -1.80 0.30
C GLY A 88 5.67 -2.49 0.44
N THR A 89 5.70 -3.81 0.45
CA THR A 89 4.51 -4.68 0.45
C THR A 89 4.64 -5.84 1.41
N ALA A 90 3.52 -6.49 1.70
CA ALA A 90 3.45 -7.77 2.39
C ALA A 90 2.21 -8.57 1.95
N THR A 91 2.04 -9.76 2.52
CA THR A 91 0.83 -10.57 2.42
C THR A 91 0.25 -10.78 3.81
N ILE A 92 -1.08 -10.82 3.93
CA ILE A 92 -1.75 -11.26 5.16
C ILE A 92 -1.54 -12.76 5.31
N SER A 93 -0.81 -13.17 6.35
CA SER A 93 -0.55 -14.59 6.65
C SER A 93 -1.58 -15.18 7.59
N ALA A 94 -2.16 -14.38 8.50
CA ALA A 94 -3.21 -14.81 9.42
C ALA A 94 -4.07 -13.64 9.89
N LEU A 95 -5.32 -13.94 10.27
CA LEU A 95 -6.21 -12.99 10.94
C LEU A 95 -6.57 -13.48 12.34
N HIS A 96 -6.50 -12.58 13.30
CA HIS A 96 -7.01 -12.78 14.65
C HIS A 96 -8.03 -11.70 15.00
N HIS A 97 -8.73 -11.90 16.11
CA HIS A 97 -9.76 -10.97 16.58
C HIS A 97 -9.23 -9.56 16.90
N ASP A 98 -7.96 -9.45 17.31
CA ASP A 98 -7.32 -8.23 17.80
C ASP A 98 -6.18 -7.72 16.91
N ARG A 99 -5.75 -8.51 15.91
CA ARG A 99 -4.59 -8.19 15.06
C ARG A 99 -4.63 -8.93 13.72
N ILE A 100 -3.90 -8.39 12.76
CA ILE A 100 -3.58 -9.03 11.48
C ILE A 100 -2.09 -9.38 11.50
N ILE A 101 -1.74 -10.57 11.06
CA ILE A 101 -0.35 -10.95 10.89
C ILE A 101 0.03 -10.74 9.43
N PHE A 102 1.07 -9.97 9.21
CA PHE A 102 1.71 -9.83 7.91
C PHE A 102 2.93 -10.74 7.83
N GLY A 103 3.09 -11.39 6.69
CA GLY A 103 4.28 -12.14 6.32
C GLY A 103 4.77 -11.73 4.93
N ARG A 104 5.89 -12.33 4.51
CA ARG A 104 6.45 -12.16 3.15
C ARG A 104 6.67 -10.68 2.77
N ALA A 105 7.27 -9.91 3.67
CA ALA A 105 7.61 -8.52 3.40
C ALA A 105 8.50 -8.40 2.16
N ARG A 106 8.22 -7.42 1.31
CA ARG A 106 9.10 -6.97 0.24
C ARG A 106 9.24 -5.47 0.31
N ARG A 107 10.41 -5.01 0.77
CA ARG A 107 10.78 -3.60 0.78
C ARG A 107 11.15 -3.11 -0.61
N PHE A 108 10.81 -1.86 -0.91
CA PHE A 108 11.32 -1.18 -2.10
C PHE A 108 12.75 -0.69 -1.84
N SER A 109 13.63 -0.85 -2.84
CA SER A 109 15.03 -0.39 -2.73
C SER A 109 15.13 1.10 -2.40
N THR A 110 14.17 1.89 -2.88
CA THR A 110 13.95 3.27 -2.49
C THR A 110 12.45 3.49 -2.34
N ALA A 111 12.04 4.25 -1.33
CA ALA A 111 10.64 4.60 -1.15
C ALA A 111 10.12 5.33 -2.41
N LEU A 112 8.91 5.00 -2.86
CA LEU A 112 8.24 5.73 -3.94
C LEU A 112 7.67 7.02 -3.36
N THR A 113 8.57 7.98 -3.21
CA THR A 113 8.31 9.34 -2.74
C THR A 113 7.63 10.17 -3.85
N PRO A 114 6.42 10.74 -3.61
CA PRO A 114 5.76 11.59 -4.59
C PRO A 114 6.51 12.88 -4.93
N TYR A 115 7.16 13.54 -3.97
CA TYR A 115 7.86 14.81 -4.19
C TYR A 115 8.95 15.06 -3.11
N PRO A 116 9.80 16.08 -3.23
CA PRO A 116 10.69 16.46 -2.13
C PRO A 116 9.91 17.05 -0.96
N LYS A 117 10.08 16.55 0.28
CA LYS A 117 9.27 16.95 1.45
C LYS A 117 9.06 18.46 1.63
N LYS A 118 10.07 19.28 1.31
CA LYS A 118 10.07 20.74 1.50
C LYS A 118 9.44 21.52 0.35
N TYR A 119 9.24 20.86 -0.79
CA TYR A 119 8.78 21.52 -2.02
C TYR A 119 7.71 20.66 -2.67
N PRO A 120 6.45 20.71 -2.20
CA PRO A 120 5.35 20.06 -2.89
C PRO A 120 5.18 20.68 -4.28
N HIS A 121 5.35 19.86 -5.30
CA HIS A 121 5.12 20.22 -6.70
C HIS A 121 4.78 18.95 -7.49
N GLU A 122 4.31 19.15 -8.71
CA GLU A 122 4.01 18.03 -9.61
C GLU A 122 5.30 17.36 -10.09
N THR A 123 5.35 16.04 -9.99
CA THR A 123 6.43 15.16 -10.45
C THR A 123 5.85 14.04 -11.31
N ASP A 124 6.69 13.24 -11.97
CA ASP A 124 6.22 12.06 -12.71
C ASP A 124 5.59 11.00 -11.80
N VAL A 125 6.05 10.92 -10.54
CA VAL A 125 5.41 10.07 -9.53
C VAL A 125 4.01 10.59 -9.21
N ILE A 126 3.84 11.91 -9.00
CA ILE A 126 2.50 12.49 -8.77
C ILE A 126 1.57 12.25 -9.96
N ARG A 127 2.02 12.50 -11.19
CA ARG A 127 1.24 12.23 -12.41
C ARG A 127 0.81 10.77 -12.48
N SER A 128 1.72 9.86 -12.15
CA SER A 128 1.43 8.42 -12.14
C SER A 128 0.43 8.06 -11.05
N LEU A 129 0.59 8.58 -9.83
CA LEU A 129 -0.35 8.33 -8.73
C LEU A 129 -1.73 8.91 -9.01
N GLU A 130 -1.81 10.09 -9.62
CA GLU A 130 -3.07 10.68 -10.06
C GLU A 130 -3.74 9.81 -11.13
N ARG A 131 -3.00 9.29 -12.10
CA ARG A 131 -3.54 8.39 -13.13
C ARG A 131 -4.04 7.07 -12.53
N ILE A 132 -3.30 6.51 -11.57
CA ILE A 132 -3.60 5.21 -10.95
C ILE A 132 -4.81 5.31 -10.02
N PHE A 133 -4.86 6.33 -9.17
CA PHE A 133 -5.81 6.40 -8.06
C PHE A 133 -6.88 7.48 -8.26
N GLY A 134 -6.61 8.49 -9.09
CA GLY A 134 -7.40 9.70 -9.18
C GLY A 134 -7.07 10.71 -8.07
N ARG A 135 -7.43 11.99 -8.31
CA ARG A 135 -7.22 13.09 -7.33
C ARG A 135 -8.04 12.93 -6.06
N ASP A 136 -9.15 12.20 -6.15
CA ASP A 136 -10.10 12.00 -5.06
C ASP A 136 -9.85 10.72 -4.27
N TYR A 137 -8.73 10.02 -4.51
CA TYR A 137 -8.40 8.84 -3.74
C TYR A 137 -8.10 9.21 -2.27
N PRO A 138 -8.90 8.75 -1.31
CA PRO A 138 -8.85 9.28 0.04
C PRO A 138 -7.48 9.15 0.75
N PRO A 139 -6.74 8.03 0.66
CA PRO A 139 -5.40 7.92 1.25
C PRO A 139 -4.34 8.90 0.72
N LEU A 140 -4.51 9.41 -0.51
CA LEU A 140 -3.61 10.38 -1.11
C LEU A 140 -4.08 11.83 -0.93
N GLY A 141 -5.15 12.07 -0.17
CA GLY A 141 -5.78 13.40 -0.06
C GLY A 141 -4.82 14.52 0.35
N ASP A 142 -3.93 14.29 1.32
CA ASP A 142 -2.95 15.30 1.75
C ASP A 142 -1.88 15.58 0.68
N VAL A 143 -1.45 14.54 -0.06
CA VAL A 143 -0.51 14.66 -1.18
C VAL A 143 -1.13 15.47 -2.31
N MET A 144 -2.35 15.12 -2.72
CA MET A 144 -3.08 15.81 -3.78
C MET A 144 -3.40 17.25 -3.40
N ARG A 145 -3.71 17.50 -2.12
CA ARG A 145 -3.90 18.86 -1.59
C ARG A 145 -2.62 19.67 -1.66
N ALA A 146 -1.50 19.10 -1.24
CA ALA A 146 -0.23 19.82 -1.20
C ALA A 146 0.23 20.24 -2.60
N VAL A 147 -0.03 19.43 -3.63
CA VAL A 147 0.39 19.72 -5.01
C VAL A 147 -0.65 20.53 -5.78
N PHE A 148 -1.92 20.19 -5.70
CA PHE A 148 -2.99 20.75 -6.55
C PHE A 148 -3.98 21.66 -5.81
N GLY A 149 -3.83 21.85 -4.50
CA GLY A 149 -4.74 22.68 -3.71
C GLY A 149 -6.15 22.09 -3.52
N THR A 150 -6.30 20.77 -3.64
CA THR A 150 -7.59 20.09 -3.41
C THR A 150 -8.11 20.26 -1.97
N ARG A 151 -9.39 19.96 -1.74
CA ARG A 151 -10.01 20.05 -0.41
C ARG A 151 -9.31 19.11 0.58
N ARG A 152 -9.14 19.57 1.83
CA ARG A 152 -8.57 18.75 2.91
C ARG A 152 -9.43 17.52 3.15
N ARG A 153 -8.77 16.37 3.29
CA ARG A 153 -9.36 15.09 3.70
C ARG A 153 -8.64 14.57 4.93
N HIS A 154 -9.32 13.78 5.75
CA HIS A 154 -8.66 13.17 6.91
C HIS A 154 -7.72 12.04 6.46
N PRO A 155 -6.55 11.89 7.11
CA PRO A 155 -5.62 10.79 6.81
C PRO A 155 -6.30 9.44 7.01
N ILE A 156 -6.09 8.53 6.07
CA ILE A 156 -6.66 7.18 6.11
C ILE A 156 -5.55 6.16 6.31
N THR A 157 -5.69 5.40 7.39
CA THR A 157 -4.75 4.35 7.76
C THR A 157 -4.98 3.07 6.96
N VAL A 158 -6.22 2.73 6.61
CA VAL A 158 -6.53 1.49 5.89
C VAL A 158 -7.58 1.77 4.81
N HIS A 159 -7.35 1.27 3.59
CA HIS A 159 -8.27 1.44 2.46
C HIS A 159 -8.09 0.34 1.42
N PRO A 160 -9.15 -0.13 0.74
CA PRO A 160 -9.00 -1.06 -0.40
C PRO A 160 -8.31 -0.39 -1.58
N ILE A 161 -7.52 -1.18 -2.32
CA ILE A 161 -6.85 -0.84 -3.57
C ILE A 161 -7.32 -1.81 -4.64
N GLY A 162 -7.60 -1.34 -5.86
CA GLY A 162 -7.88 -2.23 -6.99
C GLY A 162 -6.61 -2.93 -7.47
N GLU A 163 -6.73 -4.17 -7.95
CA GLU A 163 -5.60 -4.99 -8.42
C GLU A 163 -4.67 -4.25 -9.38
N ASN A 164 -5.24 -3.63 -10.41
CA ASN A 164 -4.46 -2.87 -11.40
C ASN A 164 -3.66 -1.73 -10.76
N ALA A 165 -4.25 -1.05 -9.77
CA ALA A 165 -3.56 0.04 -9.08
C ALA A 165 -2.40 -0.46 -8.23
N PHE A 166 -2.55 -1.61 -7.56
CA PHE A 166 -1.47 -2.26 -6.83
C PHE A 166 -0.31 -2.61 -7.76
N GLU A 167 -0.59 -3.30 -8.86
CA GLU A 167 0.41 -3.72 -9.84
C GLU A 167 1.13 -2.54 -10.51
N GLU A 168 0.43 -1.46 -10.79
CA GLU A 168 1.05 -0.25 -11.33
C GLU A 168 1.98 0.45 -10.34
N VAL A 169 1.62 0.51 -9.05
CA VAL A 169 2.53 0.99 -8.01
C VAL A 169 3.76 0.09 -7.90
N MET A 170 3.59 -1.23 -7.99
CA MET A 170 4.73 -2.17 -7.98
C MET A 170 5.68 -1.96 -9.15
N LYS A 171 5.15 -1.67 -10.35
CA LYS A 171 5.96 -1.31 -11.53
C LYS A 171 6.72 0.00 -11.32
N LEU A 172 6.04 1.03 -10.81
CA LEU A 172 6.66 2.33 -10.50
C LEU A 172 7.81 2.17 -9.50
N ALA A 173 7.61 1.36 -8.46
CA ALA A 173 8.61 1.12 -7.43
C ALA A 173 9.86 0.37 -7.95
N GLN A 174 9.70 -0.45 -9.01
CA GLN A 174 10.79 -1.21 -9.64
C GLN A 174 11.52 -0.45 -10.75
N ALA A 175 10.94 0.63 -11.28
CA ALA A 175 11.59 1.44 -12.31
C ALA A 175 12.91 2.04 -11.78
N PRO A 176 14.01 2.02 -12.54
CA PRO A 176 15.28 2.59 -12.11
C PRO A 176 15.13 4.09 -11.79
N PRO A 177 15.91 4.64 -10.83
CA PRO A 177 15.77 6.03 -10.38
C PRO A 177 15.87 7.07 -11.49
N ASN A 178 16.58 6.76 -12.58
CA ASN A 178 16.84 7.66 -13.71
C ASN A 178 15.77 7.61 -14.80
N ALA A 179 14.71 6.83 -14.63
CA ALA A 179 13.55 6.79 -15.52
C ALA A 179 12.32 7.48 -14.91
N ARG A 180 12.52 8.27 -13.84
CA ARG A 180 11.48 8.91 -13.01
C ARG A 180 11.67 10.41 -12.93
#